data_AF-A0A1D6MWD9-F1
#
_entry.id   AF-A0A1D6MWD9-F1
#
_cell.length_a   1.000
_cell.length_b   1.000
_cell.length_c   1.000
_cell.angle_alpha   90.00
_cell.angle_beta   90.00
_cell.angle_gamma   90.00
#
_symmetry.space_group_name_H-M   'P 1'
#
loop_
_entity.id
_entity.type
_entity.pdbx_description
1 polymer ?
#
loop_
_entity_poly.entity_id
_entity_poly.type
_entity_poly.pdbx_seq_one_letter_code
_entity_poly.pdbx_strand_id
1 'polypeptide(L)'
;MEAAADLVSEITALRDELRDVLCTSEPATHHHHHRSHGSLEDETIIAKTEGDSEPPVTEKSSESTLEIPDFSLLKHMHGEEITSFLRTEWLKLRRQHESELHEKTEELFRVKREHAKEKASLPLKKERELELHRSKLLQTIARLGEIASRKEESCSDCNEDEEMCRLKDRIGVLLQENNRLRGLLADKKQEVKHLSLQVSDSRSKIAQYSLPESKLSNNCEKLRAELEDFKIERHLNDLLDSSVFREVCHNYEDQICDLNQEGSFLRDLLDEKEDQLSIMYEDRQKLKHENDQLVSIAGSIIQHHDQANLVHDELMIYKEKLCEQELLILESKGEYNSMKRCLYEAMQQIQKAKEQNASLDATIREMKKTPGQSIGSHWGQTGEFDLTSMEKLSKTCSDFESRLVETMKRNETRCVDVLGDEVDTLLSVLGKIYIALDHYSPVLKHYPGVTEILMLVQKVLKGESV
;
A
#
# COMPACT_ATOMS: atom_id res chain seq x y z
N MET A 1 -13.65 50.93 123.11
CA MET A 1 -13.31 52.21 123.76
C MET A 1 -11.80 52.44 123.82
N GLU A 2 -10.99 51.44 124.15
CA GLU A 2 -9.51 51.54 124.21
C GLU A 2 -8.87 51.99 122.89
N ALA A 3 -9.21 51.36 121.76
CA ALA A 3 -8.69 51.74 120.44
C ALA A 3 -9.10 53.14 119.95
N ALA A 4 -10.15 53.74 120.55
CA ALA A 4 -10.58 55.09 120.20
C ALA A 4 -9.77 56.16 120.95
N ALA A 5 -9.35 55.86 122.19
CA ALA A 5 -8.47 56.73 122.97
C ALA A 5 -7.06 56.79 122.38
N ASP A 6 -6.54 55.65 121.91
CA ASP A 6 -5.22 55.57 121.24
C ASP A 6 -5.19 56.44 119.97
N LEU A 7 -6.24 56.38 119.15
CA LEU A 7 -6.32 57.16 117.91
C LEU A 7 -6.36 58.68 118.17
N VAL A 8 -7.00 59.11 119.26
CA VAL A 8 -7.07 60.53 119.65
C VAL A 8 -5.71 61.01 120.16
N SER A 9 -5.01 60.17 120.94
CA SER A 9 -3.66 60.43 121.41
C SER A 9 -2.67 60.60 120.25
N GLU A 10 -2.76 59.72 119.25
CA GLU A 10 -1.92 59.73 118.06
C GLU A 10 -2.14 60.98 117.18
N ILE A 11 -3.40 61.42 117.04
CA ILE A 11 -3.75 62.67 116.35
C ILE A 11 -3.23 63.90 117.10
N THR A 12 -3.27 63.92 118.43
CA THR A 12 -2.69 65.03 119.22
C THR A 12 -1.17 65.09 119.13
N ALA A 13 -0.47 63.94 119.10
CA ALA A 13 0.98 63.88 118.95
C ALA A 13 1.43 64.42 117.58
N LEU A 14 0.77 64.01 116.49
CA LEU A 14 1.05 64.50 115.14
C LEU A 14 0.84 66.01 114.98
N ARG A 15 -0.15 66.58 115.67
CA ARG A 15 -0.39 68.04 115.68
C ARG A 15 0.77 68.81 116.29
N ASP A 16 1.38 68.29 117.35
CA ASP A 16 2.44 68.97 118.10
C ASP A 16 3.79 68.85 117.38
N GLU A 17 4.08 67.70 116.74
CA GLU A 17 5.27 67.48 115.91
C GLU A 17 5.31 68.41 114.68
N LEU A 18 4.16 68.63 114.03
CA LEU A 18 4.03 69.57 112.90
C LEU A 18 4.23 71.04 113.29
N ARG A 19 4.00 71.40 114.56
CA ARG A 19 4.23 72.76 115.07
C ARG A 19 5.72 73.04 115.28
N ASP A 20 6.48 72.03 115.70
CA ASP A 20 7.92 72.15 115.96
C ASP A 20 8.74 72.34 114.66
N VAL A 21 8.33 71.65 113.58
CA VAL A 21 8.92 71.82 112.23
C VAL A 21 8.74 73.24 111.67
N LEU A 22 7.70 73.98 112.10
CA LEU A 22 7.47 75.36 111.67
C LEU A 22 8.39 76.37 112.37
N CYS A 23 8.92 76.04 113.56
CA CYS A 23 9.73 76.94 114.39
C CYS A 23 11.25 76.89 114.09
N THR A 24 11.74 75.87 113.37
CA THR A 24 13.18 75.65 113.11
C THR A 24 13.72 76.31 111.82
N SER A 25 12.91 77.13 111.14
CA SER A 25 13.24 77.75 109.85
C SER A 25 13.31 79.29 109.95
N GLU A 26 14.44 79.83 110.44
CA GLU A 26 14.85 81.25 110.26
C GLU A 26 16.40 81.36 110.10
N PRO A 27 16.93 82.39 109.40
CA PRO A 27 18.14 82.27 108.59
C PRO A 27 19.41 82.77 109.30
N ALA A 28 20.51 81.98 109.27
CA ALA A 28 21.83 82.40 109.72
C ALA A 28 22.85 82.43 108.58
N THR A 29 23.51 83.58 108.45
CA THR A 29 24.54 83.94 107.48
C THR A 29 25.93 83.35 107.78
N HIS A 30 26.68 83.06 106.70
CA HIS A 30 28.14 83.20 106.51
C HIS A 30 29.12 81.99 106.55
N HIS A 31 29.84 81.89 105.42
CA HIS A 31 31.26 81.56 105.16
C HIS A 31 31.69 80.13 104.77
N HIS A 32 32.22 80.06 103.53
CA HIS A 32 32.97 78.96 102.91
C HIS A 32 34.23 78.55 103.68
N HIS A 33 34.61 77.27 103.60
CA HIS A 33 35.99 76.82 103.38
C HIS A 33 36.00 75.50 102.58
N HIS A 34 36.78 75.48 101.50
CA HIS A 34 37.15 74.28 100.73
C HIS A 34 38.23 73.46 101.46
N ARG A 35 38.18 72.12 101.36
CA ARG A 35 39.33 71.17 101.20
C ARG A 35 38.75 69.72 101.24
N SER A 36 38.57 69.03 100.13
CA SER A 36 39.50 68.27 99.25
C SER A 36 40.09 66.97 99.84
N HIS A 37 39.86 65.89 99.07
CA HIS A 37 40.38 64.50 99.10
C HIS A 37 39.88 63.62 100.26
N GLY A 38 39.47 62.36 100.06
CA GLY A 38 39.42 61.41 98.94
C GLY A 38 38.87 60.11 99.56
N SER A 39 38.19 59.21 98.86
CA SER A 39 38.82 58.11 98.12
C SER A 39 37.87 56.90 98.16
N LEU A 40 37.70 56.20 97.02
CA LEU A 40 37.30 54.79 96.85
C LEU A 40 35.88 54.40 97.33
N GLU A 41 35.04 53.56 96.71
CA GLU A 41 35.06 52.58 95.60
C GLU A 41 33.58 52.49 95.12
N ASP A 42 33.32 52.41 93.81
CA ASP A 42 32.77 51.23 93.10
C ASP A 42 31.99 50.22 93.99
N GLU A 43 30.76 49.80 93.71
CA GLU A 43 30.22 49.26 92.46
C GLU A 43 28.69 49.06 92.63
N THR A 44 27.95 49.21 91.52
CA THR A 44 26.77 48.42 91.10
C THR A 44 25.58 48.20 92.05
N ILE A 45 24.35 48.51 91.59
CA ILE A 45 23.22 47.56 91.47
C ILE A 45 22.12 48.17 90.58
N ILE A 46 21.81 47.44 89.51
CA ILE A 46 20.65 47.59 88.63
C ILE A 46 19.44 46.95 89.33
N ALA A 47 18.30 47.63 89.40
CA ALA A 47 17.00 46.95 89.49
C ALA A 47 15.85 47.84 88.97
N LYS A 48 15.16 47.32 87.96
CA LYS A 48 13.87 47.74 87.41
C LYS A 48 12.75 47.49 88.42
N THR A 49 11.67 48.28 88.35
CA THR A 49 10.25 47.89 88.58
C THR A 49 9.41 49.17 88.40
N GLU A 50 8.74 49.37 87.27
CA GLU A 50 7.37 48.96 86.94
C GLU A 50 6.31 49.36 87.99
N GLY A 51 5.27 50.07 87.54
CA GLY A 51 4.08 50.31 88.37
C GLY A 51 3.16 51.46 87.98
N ASP A 52 2.78 51.53 86.70
CA ASP A 52 1.44 51.84 86.16
C ASP A 52 0.54 52.91 86.82
N SER A 53 0.21 53.97 86.05
CA SER A 53 -1.07 54.70 86.10
C SER A 53 -1.17 55.67 84.90
N GLU A 54 -1.87 55.23 83.84
CA GLU A 54 -2.53 56.08 82.82
C GLU A 54 -3.74 56.84 83.45
N PRO A 55 -4.44 57.83 82.81
CA PRO A 55 -4.35 58.44 81.45
C PRO A 55 -4.54 60.02 81.51
N PRO A 56 -5.10 60.81 80.54
CA PRO A 56 -5.42 60.61 79.10
C PRO A 56 -5.07 61.82 78.13
N VAL A 57 -5.14 61.55 76.80
CA VAL A 57 -5.42 62.39 75.60
C VAL A 57 -4.60 63.67 75.24
N THR A 58 -3.95 63.71 74.07
CA THR A 58 -4.31 64.51 72.84
C THR A 58 -3.13 64.75 71.87
N GLU A 59 -3.29 64.22 70.65
CA GLU A 59 -3.02 64.83 69.33
C GLU A 59 -1.78 65.74 69.10
N LYS A 60 -0.80 65.26 68.32
CA LYS A 60 -0.57 65.65 66.89
C LYS A 60 0.80 65.20 66.37
N SER A 61 0.76 64.60 65.17
CA SER A 61 1.77 64.71 64.07
C SER A 61 3.16 64.11 64.34
N SER A 62 3.81 63.36 63.46
CA SER A 62 3.68 63.17 62.01
C SER A 62 4.16 61.76 61.66
N GLU A 63 3.27 61.06 60.98
CA GLU A 63 3.46 59.82 60.26
C GLU A 63 4.60 59.96 59.22
N SER A 64 5.73 59.29 59.46
CA SER A 64 6.72 58.99 58.43
C SER A 64 6.67 57.48 58.17
N THR A 65 5.62 57.06 57.49
CA THR A 65 5.46 55.71 56.96
C THR A 65 6.67 55.40 56.09
N LEU A 66 7.54 54.50 56.57
CA LEU A 66 8.56 53.88 55.73
C LEU A 66 7.84 53.06 54.66
N GLU A 67 7.63 53.66 53.48
CA GLU A 67 7.26 52.90 52.29
C GLU A 67 8.47 52.03 51.91
N ILE A 68 8.45 50.78 52.36
CA ILE A 68 9.34 49.74 51.87
C ILE A 68 9.03 49.55 50.38
N PRO A 69 9.98 49.79 49.45
CA PRO A 69 9.69 49.66 48.03
C PRO A 69 9.31 48.23 47.67
N ASP A 70 8.25 48.05 46.89
CA ASP A 70 7.84 46.75 46.39
C ASP A 70 8.82 46.29 45.29
N PHE A 71 9.67 45.32 45.62
CA PHE A 71 10.68 44.75 44.72
C PHE A 71 10.09 43.80 43.65
N SER A 72 8.77 43.66 43.59
CA SER A 72 8.09 42.88 42.54
C SER A 72 8.40 43.38 41.12
N LEU A 73 8.73 44.66 40.95
CA LEU A 73 9.11 45.27 39.67
C LEU A 73 10.51 44.86 39.16
N LEU A 74 11.40 44.40 40.05
CA LEU A 74 12.78 44.02 39.67
C LEU A 74 12.85 42.74 38.83
N LYS A 75 11.84 41.86 38.91
CA LYS A 75 11.84 40.55 38.24
C LYS A 75 11.87 40.61 36.72
N HIS A 76 11.47 41.73 36.14
CA HIS A 76 11.31 41.89 34.68
C HIS A 76 12.31 42.89 34.05
N MET A 77 13.22 43.46 34.84
CA MET A 77 14.21 44.44 34.39
C MET A 77 15.52 43.76 33.99
N HIS A 78 16.23 44.29 33.00
CA HIS A 78 17.56 43.78 32.63
C HIS A 78 18.62 44.21 33.67
N GLY A 79 19.72 43.46 33.80
CA GLY A 79 20.69 43.65 34.90
C GLY A 79 21.28 45.07 35.03
N GLU A 80 21.44 45.79 33.92
CA GLU A 80 21.89 47.20 33.92
C GLU A 80 20.82 48.16 34.46
N GLU A 81 19.55 47.90 34.13
CA GLU A 81 18.39 48.68 34.59
C GLU A 81 18.18 48.46 36.10
N ILE A 82 18.31 47.22 36.57
CA ILE A 82 18.29 46.87 38.01
C ILE A 82 19.39 47.64 38.76
N THR A 83 20.60 47.66 38.21
CA THR A 83 21.72 48.37 38.81
C THR A 83 21.47 49.89 38.86
N SER A 84 20.84 50.45 37.82
CA SER A 84 20.45 51.86 37.82
C SER A 84 19.39 52.17 38.89
N PHE A 85 18.37 51.32 39.01
CA PHE A 85 17.26 51.45 39.96
C PHE A 85 17.75 51.39 41.41
N LEU A 86 18.58 50.37 41.74
CA LEU A 86 19.16 50.25 43.07
C LEU A 86 20.05 51.44 43.42
N ARG A 87 20.79 51.99 42.45
CA ARG A 87 21.63 53.17 42.66
C ARG A 87 20.78 54.43 42.92
N THR A 88 19.67 54.61 42.20
CA THR A 88 18.75 55.73 42.44
C THR A 88 18.03 55.62 43.77
N GLU A 89 17.56 54.42 44.15
CA GLU A 89 16.90 54.21 45.45
C GLU A 89 17.88 54.36 46.61
N TRP A 90 19.10 53.85 46.48
CA TRP A 90 20.16 54.10 47.47
C TRP A 90 20.44 55.59 47.68
N LEU A 91 20.50 56.35 46.58
CA LEU A 91 20.72 57.79 46.65
C LEU A 91 19.53 58.54 47.27
N LYS A 92 18.31 58.05 47.04
CA LYS A 92 17.07 58.59 47.63
C LYS A 92 17.02 58.33 49.14
N LEU A 93 17.26 57.09 49.57
CA LEU A 93 17.37 56.71 50.99
C LEU A 93 18.47 57.51 51.71
N ARG A 94 19.64 57.66 51.08
CA ARG A 94 20.73 58.45 51.65
C ARG A 94 20.35 59.92 51.83
N ARG A 95 19.72 60.55 50.84
CA ARG A 95 19.25 61.94 50.94
C ARG A 95 18.19 62.13 52.02
N GLN A 96 17.30 61.17 52.17
CA GLN A 96 16.29 61.18 53.21
C GLN A 96 16.94 61.12 54.60
N HIS A 97 17.87 60.19 54.83
CA HIS A 97 18.57 60.08 56.11
C HIS A 97 19.38 61.35 56.44
N GLU A 98 20.03 61.95 55.44
CA GLU A 98 20.78 63.21 55.61
C GLU A 98 19.84 64.38 55.96
N SER A 99 18.63 64.42 55.39
CA SER A 99 17.59 65.38 55.73
C SER A 99 17.06 65.19 57.15
N GLU A 100 16.77 63.95 57.56
CA GLU A 100 16.30 63.64 58.92
C GLU A 100 17.35 63.98 59.97
N LEU A 101 18.63 63.68 59.70
CA LEU A 101 19.74 64.08 60.57
C LEU A 101 19.83 65.61 60.70
N HIS A 102 19.65 66.34 59.60
CA HIS A 102 19.67 67.80 59.63
C HIS A 102 18.51 68.36 60.45
N GLU A 103 17.30 67.86 60.25
CA GLU A 103 16.11 68.25 61.03
C GLU A 103 16.31 67.98 62.53
N LYS A 104 16.78 66.77 62.90
CA LYS A 104 17.05 66.42 64.30
C LYS A 104 18.13 67.29 64.93
N THR A 105 19.12 67.71 64.13
CA THR A 105 20.16 68.63 64.59
C THR A 105 19.60 70.03 64.84
N GLU A 106 18.73 70.54 63.97
CA GLU A 106 18.01 71.82 64.15
C GLU A 106 17.14 71.79 65.42
N GLU A 107 16.41 70.68 65.64
CA GLU A 107 15.59 70.48 66.85
C GLU A 107 16.44 70.49 68.12
N LEU A 108 17.62 69.85 68.10
CA LEU A 108 18.55 69.84 69.23
C LEU A 108 19.01 71.26 69.58
N PHE A 109 19.38 72.07 68.59
CA PHE A 109 19.79 73.45 68.82
C PHE A 109 18.63 74.33 69.30
N ARG A 110 17.41 74.09 68.81
CA ARG A 110 16.18 74.75 69.30
C ARG A 110 15.95 74.46 70.78
N VAL A 111 15.98 73.18 71.18
CA VAL A 111 15.80 72.75 72.59
C VAL A 111 16.91 73.30 73.47
N LYS A 112 18.17 73.28 73.02
CA LYS A 112 19.30 73.84 73.76
C LYS A 112 19.14 75.34 74.04
N ARG A 113 18.53 76.10 73.12
CA ARG A 113 18.24 77.52 73.28
C ARG A 113 17.13 77.77 74.30
N GLU A 114 16.08 76.95 74.30
CA GLU A 114 14.99 77.05 75.26
C GLU A 114 15.42 76.63 76.68
N HIS A 115 16.20 75.57 76.82
CA HIS A 115 16.76 75.15 78.11
C HIS A 115 17.66 76.23 78.74
N ALA A 116 18.39 77.00 77.91
CA ALA A 116 19.15 78.15 78.40
C ALA A 116 18.27 79.29 78.92
N LYS A 117 17.08 79.51 78.33
CA LYS A 117 16.09 80.48 78.82
C LYS A 117 15.43 80.01 80.11
N GLU A 118 15.07 78.74 80.22
CA GLU A 118 14.47 78.18 81.45
C GLU A 118 15.41 78.29 82.65
N LYS A 119 16.71 78.04 82.46
CA LYS A 119 17.71 78.13 83.53
C LYS A 119 17.82 79.54 84.13
N ALA A 120 17.52 80.59 83.36
CA ALA A 120 17.46 81.96 83.85
C ALA A 120 16.17 82.28 84.64
N SER A 121 15.10 81.49 84.47
CA SER A 121 13.78 81.71 85.08
C SER A 121 13.54 80.93 86.39
N LEU A 122 14.39 79.94 86.70
CA LEU A 122 14.22 78.97 87.80
C LEU A 122 14.27 79.54 89.23
N PRO A 123 15.04 80.60 89.56
CA PRO A 123 15.08 81.12 90.94
C PRO A 123 13.76 81.73 91.41
N LEU A 124 12.99 82.38 90.52
CA LEU A 124 11.74 83.09 90.86
C LEU A 124 10.52 82.18 91.08
N LYS A 125 10.55 80.93 90.59
CA LYS A 125 9.45 79.97 90.75
C LYS A 125 9.48 79.24 92.10
N LYS A 126 10.67 78.85 92.59
CA LYS A 126 10.83 78.14 93.87
C LYS A 126 10.41 78.97 95.09
N GLU A 127 10.56 80.30 95.02
CA GLU A 127 10.20 81.20 96.13
C GLU A 127 8.68 81.27 96.35
N ARG A 128 7.84 81.18 95.29
CA ARG A 128 6.37 81.14 95.44
C ARG A 128 5.83 79.79 95.89
N GLU A 129 6.48 78.70 95.51
CA GLU A 129 6.07 77.34 95.89
C GLU A 129 6.26 77.08 97.39
N LEU A 130 7.33 77.61 97.98
CA LEU A 130 7.58 77.53 99.42
C LEU A 130 6.49 78.24 100.24
N GLU A 131 6.05 79.42 99.82
CA GLU A 131 4.98 80.17 100.49
C GLU A 131 3.63 79.42 100.43
N LEU A 132 3.32 78.78 99.29
CA LEU A 132 2.12 77.96 99.13
C LEU A 132 2.13 76.72 100.04
N HIS A 133 3.28 76.08 100.22
CA HIS A 133 3.41 74.94 101.13
C HIS A 133 3.21 75.34 102.59
N ARG A 134 3.71 76.51 103.00
CA ARG A 134 3.51 77.04 104.36
C ARG A 134 2.02 77.28 104.66
N SER A 135 1.26 77.81 103.69
CA SER A 135 -0.19 78.03 103.85
C SER A 135 -0.97 76.71 103.95
N LYS A 136 -0.64 75.71 103.12
CA LYS A 136 -1.29 74.39 103.14
C LYS A 136 -1.07 73.66 104.45
N LEU A 137 0.13 73.76 105.03
CA LEU A 137 0.46 73.12 106.30
C LEU A 137 -0.43 73.64 107.45
N LEU A 138 -0.59 74.97 107.54
CA LEU A 138 -1.46 75.59 108.54
C LEU A 138 -2.93 75.18 108.39
N GLN A 139 -3.41 75.00 107.15
CA GLN A 139 -4.78 74.54 106.88
C GLN A 139 -5.02 73.09 107.34
N THR A 140 -4.05 72.19 107.14
CA THR A 140 -4.16 70.78 107.58
C THR A 140 -4.24 70.69 109.11
N ILE A 141 -3.47 71.51 109.83
CA ILE A 141 -3.51 71.57 111.30
C ILE A 141 -4.91 71.95 111.80
N ALA A 142 -5.59 72.90 111.13
CA ALA A 142 -6.96 73.29 111.50
C ALA A 142 -7.98 72.17 111.24
N ARG A 143 -7.88 71.46 110.10
CA ARG A 143 -8.80 70.36 109.74
C ARG A 143 -8.73 69.17 110.68
N LEU A 144 -7.54 68.82 111.15
CA LEU A 144 -7.36 67.75 112.14
C LEU A 144 -8.05 68.10 113.47
N GLY A 145 -8.10 69.39 113.84
CA GLY A 145 -8.86 69.87 115.00
C GLY A 145 -10.38 69.63 114.89
N GLU A 146 -10.98 69.84 113.72
CA GLU A 146 -12.42 69.61 113.50
C GLU A 146 -12.80 68.12 113.51
N ILE A 147 -11.96 67.24 112.97
CA ILE A 147 -12.25 65.81 112.91
C ILE A 147 -12.27 65.22 114.33
N ALA A 148 -11.36 65.68 115.19
CA ALA A 148 -11.32 65.28 116.58
C ALA A 148 -12.60 65.70 117.34
N SER A 149 -13.14 66.91 117.08
CA SER A 149 -14.33 67.39 117.78
C SER A 149 -15.63 66.74 117.31
N ARG A 150 -15.74 66.30 116.05
CA ARG A 150 -16.96 65.67 115.51
C ARG A 150 -17.22 64.25 116.02
N LYS A 151 -16.21 63.56 116.55
CA LYS A 151 -16.33 62.16 117.00
C LYS A 151 -16.94 62.02 118.40
N GLU A 152 -17.03 63.11 119.17
CA GLU A 152 -17.51 63.10 120.56
C GLU A 152 -19.06 63.24 120.69
N GLU A 153 -19.78 63.66 119.64
CA GLU A 153 -21.16 64.15 119.76
C GLU A 153 -22.28 63.38 119.03
N SER A 154 -22.06 62.20 118.44
CA SER A 154 -23.15 61.49 117.73
C SER A 154 -23.31 60.02 118.12
N CYS A 155 -24.40 59.72 118.85
CA CYS A 155 -24.98 58.38 118.95
C CYS A 155 -26.52 58.47 119.07
N SER A 156 -27.25 57.94 118.08
CA SER A 156 -28.68 57.61 118.22
C SER A 156 -29.01 56.34 117.41
N ASP A 157 -29.28 55.26 118.16
CA ASP A 157 -29.60 53.89 117.73
C ASP A 157 -30.98 53.74 117.05
N CYS A 158 -31.08 52.76 116.13
CA CYS A 158 -32.15 51.74 115.96
C CYS A 158 -32.43 51.26 114.50
N ASN A 159 -31.92 51.89 113.43
CA ASN A 159 -32.17 51.45 112.03
C ASN A 159 -31.00 50.71 111.36
N GLU A 160 -29.79 50.78 111.90
CA GLU A 160 -28.59 50.19 111.28
C GLU A 160 -28.54 48.66 111.42
N ASP A 161 -29.13 48.10 112.49
CA ASP A 161 -29.08 46.65 112.78
C ASP A 161 -29.94 45.80 111.83
N GLU A 162 -31.10 46.29 111.38
CA GLU A 162 -31.98 45.54 110.47
C GLU A 162 -31.44 45.54 109.03
N GLU A 163 -30.82 46.65 108.60
CA GLU A 163 -30.11 46.72 107.32
C GLU A 163 -28.86 45.83 107.33
N MET A 164 -28.12 45.80 108.44
CA MET A 164 -26.98 44.91 108.63
C MET A 164 -27.41 43.43 108.53
N CYS A 165 -28.55 43.06 109.10
CA CYS A 165 -29.09 41.69 109.00
C CYS A 165 -29.45 41.32 107.55
N ARG A 166 -30.15 42.18 106.80
CA ARG A 166 -30.47 41.93 105.38
C ARG A 166 -29.23 41.79 104.50
N LEU A 167 -28.23 42.63 104.74
CA LEU A 167 -26.93 42.55 104.06
C LEU A 167 -26.22 41.24 104.38
N LYS A 168 -26.22 40.82 105.64
CA LYS A 168 -25.63 39.54 106.08
C LYS A 168 -26.30 38.34 105.43
N ASP A 169 -27.64 38.32 105.35
CA ASP A 169 -28.38 37.26 104.66
C ASP A 169 -28.08 37.25 103.15
N ARG A 170 -28.02 38.42 102.52
CA ARG A 170 -27.65 38.54 101.09
C ARG A 170 -26.23 38.05 100.84
N ILE A 171 -25.28 38.41 101.71
CA ILE A 171 -23.89 37.92 101.66
C ILE A 171 -23.89 36.40 101.84
N GLY A 172 -24.69 35.86 102.76
CA GLY A 172 -24.84 34.41 102.97
C GLY A 172 -25.30 33.68 101.70
N VAL A 173 -26.35 34.16 101.04
CA VAL A 173 -26.85 33.60 99.77
C VAL A 173 -25.80 33.70 98.66
N LEU A 174 -25.11 34.84 98.54
CA LEU A 174 -24.06 35.04 97.54
C LEU A 174 -22.85 34.13 97.80
N LEU A 175 -22.48 33.88 99.05
CA LEU A 175 -21.42 32.94 99.42
C LEU A 175 -21.79 31.50 99.09
N GLN A 176 -23.02 31.09 99.40
CA GLN A 176 -23.53 29.77 99.03
C GLN A 176 -23.51 29.57 97.51
N GLU A 177 -23.97 30.57 96.76
CA GLU A 177 -23.96 30.56 95.30
C GLU A 177 -22.53 30.54 94.73
N ASN A 178 -21.60 31.32 95.30
CA ASN A 178 -20.19 31.30 94.90
C ASN A 178 -19.55 29.92 95.11
N ASN A 179 -19.84 29.29 96.26
CA ASN A 179 -19.36 27.94 96.55
C ASN A 179 -19.95 26.91 95.57
N ARG A 180 -21.24 27.02 95.23
CA ARG A 180 -21.90 26.17 94.22
C ARG A 180 -21.27 26.34 92.82
N LEU A 181 -21.06 27.58 92.39
CA LEU A 181 -20.41 27.89 91.10
C LEU A 181 -18.96 27.37 91.06
N ARG A 182 -18.23 27.46 92.17
CA ARG A 182 -16.88 26.89 92.30
C ARG A 182 -16.88 25.37 92.14
N GLY A 183 -17.89 24.69 92.70
CA GLY A 183 -18.12 23.25 92.50
C GLY A 183 -18.35 22.91 91.03
N LEU A 184 -19.31 23.58 90.38
CA LEU A 184 -19.59 23.40 88.95
C LEU A 184 -18.37 23.68 88.06
N LEU A 185 -17.58 24.70 88.39
CA LEU A 185 -16.36 25.02 87.67
C LEU A 185 -15.30 23.92 87.84
N ALA A 186 -15.18 23.33 89.03
CA ALA A 186 -14.29 22.21 89.27
C ALA A 186 -14.69 20.98 88.45
N ASP A 187 -15.98 20.65 88.39
CA ASP A 187 -16.51 19.54 87.58
C ASP A 187 -16.23 19.77 86.09
N LYS A 188 -16.54 20.98 85.59
CA LYS A 188 -16.26 21.35 84.19
C LYS A 188 -14.77 21.31 83.87
N LYS A 189 -13.90 21.69 84.80
CA LYS A 189 -12.45 21.58 84.64
C LYS A 189 -11.98 20.12 84.53
N GLN A 190 -12.61 19.18 85.24
CA GLN A 190 -12.30 17.76 85.10
C GLN A 190 -12.81 17.19 83.77
N GLU A 191 -14.01 17.57 83.34
CA GLU A 191 -14.56 17.19 82.03
C GLU A 191 -13.64 17.62 80.88
N VAL A 192 -13.16 18.87 80.90
CA VAL A 192 -12.21 19.38 79.91
C VAL A 192 -10.91 18.57 79.90
N LYS A 193 -10.39 18.17 81.07
CA LYS A 193 -9.20 17.31 81.13
C LYS A 193 -9.44 15.94 80.50
N HIS A 194 -10.59 15.32 80.77
CA HIS A 194 -10.95 14.04 80.19
C HIS A 194 -11.07 14.12 78.66
N LEU A 195 -11.80 15.12 78.15
CA LEU A 195 -11.92 15.35 76.70
C LEU A 195 -10.55 15.65 76.07
N SER A 196 -9.69 16.42 76.73
CA SER A 196 -8.33 16.69 76.25
C SER A 196 -7.48 15.43 76.15
N LEU A 197 -7.59 14.51 77.12
CA LEU A 197 -6.93 13.20 77.07
C LEU A 197 -7.46 12.37 75.89
N GLN A 198 -8.79 12.32 75.71
CA GLN A 198 -9.43 11.58 74.62
C GLN A 198 -9.06 12.13 73.24
N VAL A 199 -8.99 13.45 73.07
CA VAL A 199 -8.54 14.10 71.84
C VAL A 199 -7.06 13.78 71.57
N SER A 200 -6.23 13.76 72.62
CA SER A 200 -4.80 13.43 72.49
C SER A 200 -4.58 11.96 72.10
N ASP A 201 -5.33 11.02 72.69
CA ASP A 201 -5.30 9.60 72.34
C ASP A 201 -5.77 9.37 70.89
N SER A 202 -6.89 9.99 70.51
CA SER A 202 -7.39 9.96 69.12
C SER A 202 -6.37 10.52 68.14
N ARG A 203 -5.71 11.63 68.48
CA ARG A 203 -4.64 12.23 67.67
C ARG A 203 -3.44 11.31 67.52
N SER A 204 -3.04 10.62 68.58
CA SER A 204 -1.95 9.64 68.56
C SER A 204 -2.28 8.46 67.65
N LYS A 205 -3.50 7.92 67.74
CA LYS A 205 -3.98 6.84 66.85
C LYS A 205 -3.94 7.27 65.38
N ILE A 206 -4.44 8.46 65.05
CA ILE A 206 -4.40 9.00 63.68
C ILE A 206 -2.95 9.13 63.19
N ALA A 207 -2.03 9.63 64.02
CA ALA A 207 -0.62 9.76 63.66
C ALA A 207 0.06 8.39 63.38
N GLN A 208 -0.32 7.34 64.10
CA GLN A 208 0.21 5.98 63.87
C GLN A 208 -0.20 5.42 62.50
N TYR A 209 -1.42 5.71 62.03
CA TYR A 209 -1.91 5.24 60.73
C TYR A 209 -1.42 6.09 59.55
N SER A 210 -1.05 7.36 59.78
CA SER A 210 -0.61 8.29 58.72
C SER A 210 0.59 7.78 57.91
N LEU A 211 1.58 7.15 58.57
CA LEU A 211 2.78 6.66 57.87
C LEU A 211 2.49 5.42 56.98
N PRO A 212 1.83 4.34 57.48
CA PRO A 212 1.38 3.24 56.62
C PRO A 212 0.43 3.69 55.50
N GLU A 213 -0.47 4.65 55.77
CA GLU A 213 -1.39 5.20 54.78
C GLU A 213 -0.66 5.94 53.66
N SER A 214 0.34 6.76 54.00
CA SER A 214 1.21 7.40 53.00
C SER A 214 2.00 6.37 52.18
N LYS A 215 2.54 5.32 52.81
CA LYS A 215 3.23 4.24 52.09
C LYS A 215 2.29 3.49 51.15
N LEU A 216 1.07 3.19 51.60
CA LEU A 216 0.06 2.54 50.79
C LEU A 216 -0.36 3.41 49.61
N SER A 217 -0.57 4.72 49.83
CA SER A 217 -0.87 5.69 48.78
C SER A 217 0.23 5.72 47.72
N ASN A 218 1.50 5.83 48.13
CA ASN A 218 2.63 5.81 47.21
C ASN A 218 2.71 4.50 46.40
N ASN A 219 2.43 3.36 47.03
CA ASN A 219 2.37 2.08 46.33
C ASN A 219 1.22 2.01 45.33
N CYS A 220 0.05 2.57 45.65
CA CYS A 220 -1.07 2.66 44.73
C CYS A 220 -0.75 3.55 43.52
N GLU A 221 -0.03 4.66 43.73
CA GLU A 221 0.44 5.53 42.65
C GLU A 221 1.47 4.80 41.77
N LYS A 222 2.41 4.07 42.37
CA LYS A 222 3.40 3.27 41.64
C LYS A 222 2.73 2.18 40.78
N LEU A 223 1.83 1.40 41.37
CA LEU A 223 1.09 0.36 40.64
C LEU A 223 0.21 0.95 39.54
N ARG A 224 -0.32 2.16 39.73
CA ARG A 224 -1.06 2.89 38.68
C ARG A 224 -0.15 3.24 37.51
N ALA A 225 1.05 3.76 37.77
CA ALA A 225 2.02 4.05 36.72
C ALA A 225 2.42 2.77 35.96
N GLU A 226 2.78 1.71 36.67
CA GLU A 226 3.11 0.40 36.06
C GLU A 226 1.94 -0.16 35.22
N LEU A 227 0.70 0.06 35.64
CA LEU A 227 -0.49 -0.35 34.87
C LEU A 227 -0.65 0.47 33.58
N GLU A 228 -0.43 1.78 33.61
CA GLU A 228 -0.49 2.60 32.40
C GLU A 228 0.63 2.24 31.42
N ASP A 229 1.84 1.99 31.92
CA ASP A 229 2.96 1.51 31.09
C ASP A 229 2.60 0.17 30.43
N PHE A 230 2.05 -0.77 31.19
CA PHE A 230 1.61 -2.07 30.65
C PHE A 230 0.50 -1.93 29.61
N LYS A 231 -0.44 -0.99 29.78
CA LYS A 231 -1.47 -0.70 28.77
C LYS A 231 -0.87 -0.16 27.48
N ILE A 232 0.10 0.75 27.59
CA ILE A 232 0.81 1.30 26.42
C ILE A 232 1.59 0.19 25.71
N GLU A 233 2.35 -0.61 26.44
CA GLU A 233 3.10 -1.75 25.90
C GLU A 233 2.18 -2.72 25.17
N ARG A 234 1.07 -3.11 25.80
CA ARG A 234 0.07 -3.97 25.15
C ARG A 234 -0.48 -3.36 23.86
N HIS A 235 -0.84 -2.08 23.88
CA HIS A 235 -1.37 -1.41 22.70
C HIS A 235 -0.34 -1.36 21.56
N LEU A 236 0.92 -1.06 21.89
CA LEU A 236 2.02 -1.08 20.93
C LEU A 236 2.26 -2.48 20.36
N ASN A 237 2.18 -3.52 21.21
CA ASN A 237 2.31 -4.90 20.76
C ASN A 237 1.16 -5.31 19.84
N ASP A 238 -0.09 -4.98 20.18
CA ASP A 238 -1.25 -5.23 19.32
C ASP A 238 -1.12 -4.53 17.95
N LEU A 239 -0.60 -3.29 17.94
CA LEU A 239 -0.31 -2.55 16.69
C LEU A 239 0.82 -3.19 15.89
N LEU A 240 1.89 -3.62 16.56
CA LEU A 240 3.02 -4.29 15.92
C LEU A 240 2.57 -5.61 15.29
N ASP A 241 1.86 -6.46 16.04
CA ASP A 241 1.31 -7.73 15.55
C ASP A 241 0.39 -7.51 14.34
N SER A 242 -0.48 -6.49 14.40
CA SER A 242 -1.33 -6.12 13.26
C SER A 242 -0.53 -5.65 12.05
N SER A 243 0.55 -4.88 12.27
CA SER A 243 1.40 -4.38 11.19
C SER A 243 2.17 -5.51 10.50
N VAL A 244 2.75 -6.43 11.28
CA VAL A 244 3.47 -7.59 10.77
C VAL A 244 2.53 -8.52 10.03
N PHE A 245 1.35 -8.82 10.60
CA PHE A 245 0.35 -9.64 9.92
C PHE A 245 -0.08 -9.03 8.59
N ARG A 246 -0.34 -7.73 8.57
CA ARG A 246 -0.69 -6.99 7.35
C ARG A 246 0.41 -7.08 6.31
N GLU A 247 1.66 -6.84 6.68
CA GLU A 247 2.80 -6.92 5.77
C GLU A 247 2.97 -8.32 5.18
N VAL A 248 2.87 -9.35 6.02
CA VAL A 248 2.91 -10.75 5.56
C VAL A 248 1.76 -11.05 4.60
N CYS A 249 0.54 -10.60 4.88
CA CYS A 249 -0.59 -10.75 3.96
C CYS A 249 -0.35 -10.05 2.62
N HIS A 250 0.14 -8.80 2.62
CA HIS A 250 0.44 -8.08 1.38
C HIS A 250 1.52 -8.80 0.57
N ASN A 251 2.58 -9.32 1.21
CA ASN A 251 3.61 -10.09 0.52
C ASN A 251 3.05 -11.35 -0.16
N TYR A 252 2.14 -12.07 0.49
CA TYR A 252 1.47 -13.23 -0.11
C TYR A 252 0.50 -12.83 -1.22
N GLU A 253 -0.23 -11.72 -1.08
CA GLU A 253 -1.09 -11.17 -2.12
C GLU A 253 -0.29 -10.80 -3.37
N ASP A 254 0.83 -10.10 -3.21
CA ASP A 254 1.75 -9.75 -4.31
C ASP A 254 2.28 -11.02 -5.01
N GLN A 255 2.74 -12.01 -4.24
CA GLN A 255 3.20 -13.29 -4.81
C GLN A 255 2.11 -14.03 -5.58
N ILE A 256 0.86 -14.02 -5.08
CA ILE A 256 -0.28 -14.62 -5.78
C ILE A 256 -0.56 -13.86 -7.08
N CYS A 257 -0.49 -12.52 -7.06
CA CYS A 257 -0.63 -11.69 -8.26
C CYS A 257 0.42 -12.02 -9.31
N ASP A 258 1.70 -12.11 -8.92
CA ASP A 258 2.80 -12.46 -9.82
C ASP A 258 2.60 -13.84 -10.45
N LEU A 259 2.27 -14.85 -9.64
CA LEU A 259 2.00 -16.21 -10.12
C LEU A 259 0.78 -16.28 -11.05
N ASN A 260 -0.27 -15.52 -10.76
CA ASN A 260 -1.44 -15.43 -11.64
C ASN A 260 -1.07 -14.78 -12.97
N GLN A 261 -0.22 -13.75 -12.96
CA GLN A 261 0.23 -13.09 -14.17
C GLN A 261 1.12 -14.01 -15.01
N GLU A 262 2.06 -14.72 -14.39
CA GLU A 262 2.84 -15.78 -15.06
C GLU A 262 1.93 -16.87 -15.63
N GLY A 263 0.92 -17.31 -14.87
CA GLY A 263 -0.07 -18.28 -15.32
C GLY A 263 -0.90 -17.81 -16.52
N SER A 264 -1.26 -16.53 -16.57
CA SER A 264 -1.94 -15.93 -17.72
C SER A 264 -1.04 -15.89 -18.96
N PHE A 265 0.22 -15.47 -18.80
CA PHE A 265 1.21 -15.44 -19.87
C PHE A 265 1.47 -16.84 -20.46
N LEU A 266 1.63 -17.84 -19.60
CA LEU A 266 1.83 -19.23 -20.04
C LEU A 266 0.61 -19.79 -20.76
N ARG A 267 -0.61 -19.37 -20.38
CA ARG A 267 -1.84 -19.75 -21.07
C ARG A 267 -1.89 -19.16 -22.48
N ASP A 268 -1.63 -17.86 -22.62
CA ASP A 268 -1.59 -17.20 -23.92
C ASP A 268 -0.54 -17.83 -24.85
N LEU A 269 0.63 -18.20 -24.30
CA LEU A 269 1.67 -18.91 -25.04
C LEU A 269 1.24 -20.32 -25.46
N LEU A 270 0.49 -21.02 -24.61
CA LEU A 270 -0.04 -22.35 -24.92
C LEU A 270 -1.08 -22.27 -26.06
N ASP A 271 -1.99 -21.30 -25.98
CA ASP A 271 -3.01 -21.05 -27.00
C ASP A 271 -2.35 -20.74 -28.36
N GLU A 272 -1.32 -19.88 -28.40
CA GLU A 272 -0.54 -19.61 -29.62
C GLU A 272 0.13 -20.88 -30.18
N LYS A 273 0.59 -21.79 -29.32
CA LYS A 273 1.20 -23.06 -29.75
C LYS A 273 0.16 -24.06 -30.27
N GLU A 274 -1.03 -24.09 -29.68
CA GLU A 274 -2.17 -24.87 -30.14
C GLU A 274 -2.59 -24.43 -31.56
N ASP A 275 -2.64 -23.11 -31.79
CA ASP A 275 -2.96 -22.53 -33.11
C ASP A 275 -1.88 -22.89 -34.16
N GLN A 276 -0.59 -22.76 -33.80
CA GLN A 276 0.52 -23.19 -34.68
C GLN A 276 0.44 -24.67 -35.02
N LEU A 277 0.12 -25.52 -34.04
CA LEU A 277 -0.06 -26.96 -34.25
C LEU A 277 -1.26 -27.27 -35.15
N SER A 278 -2.36 -26.54 -35.01
CA SER A 278 -3.55 -26.70 -35.85
C SER A 278 -3.23 -26.38 -37.32
N ILE A 279 -2.52 -25.28 -37.58
CA ILE A 279 -2.07 -24.92 -38.92
C ILE A 279 -1.15 -26.01 -39.50
N MET A 280 -0.16 -26.47 -38.72
CA MET A 280 0.73 -27.56 -39.14
C MET A 280 -0.02 -28.87 -39.41
N TYR A 281 -1.04 -29.17 -38.62
CA TYR A 281 -1.86 -30.36 -38.80
C TYR A 281 -2.64 -30.28 -40.12
N GLU A 282 -3.26 -29.14 -40.43
CA GLU A 282 -3.97 -28.92 -41.69
C GLU A 282 -3.04 -29.04 -42.90
N ASP A 283 -1.86 -28.42 -42.87
CA ASP A 283 -0.89 -28.51 -43.96
C ASP A 283 -0.36 -29.93 -44.15
N ARG A 284 -0.13 -30.66 -43.05
CA ARG A 284 0.20 -32.09 -43.12
C ARG A 284 -0.91 -32.89 -43.79
N GLN A 285 -2.18 -32.58 -43.53
CA GLN A 285 -3.28 -33.24 -44.22
C GLN A 285 -3.26 -32.89 -45.71
N LYS A 286 -3.11 -31.62 -46.11
CA LYS A 286 -3.02 -31.24 -47.53
C LYS A 286 -1.90 -32.00 -48.26
N LEU A 287 -0.69 -32.01 -47.69
CA LEU A 287 0.44 -32.76 -48.23
C LEU A 287 0.17 -34.26 -48.35
N LYS A 288 -0.55 -34.85 -47.37
CA LYS A 288 -0.96 -36.25 -47.45
C LYS A 288 -1.90 -36.50 -48.64
N HIS A 289 -2.89 -35.63 -48.86
CA HIS A 289 -3.80 -35.75 -50.00
C HIS A 289 -3.04 -35.61 -51.33
N GLU A 290 -2.11 -34.66 -51.45
CA GLU A 290 -1.25 -34.51 -52.63
C GLU A 290 -0.36 -35.74 -52.86
N ASN A 291 0.24 -36.28 -51.80
CA ASN A 291 1.06 -37.50 -51.90
C ASN A 291 0.22 -38.71 -52.34
N ASP A 292 -1.00 -38.88 -51.81
CA ASP A 292 -1.93 -39.94 -52.23
C ASP A 292 -2.30 -39.80 -53.72
N GLN A 293 -2.49 -38.56 -54.22
CA GLN A 293 -2.69 -38.30 -55.65
C GLN A 293 -1.46 -38.66 -56.48
N LEU A 294 -0.27 -38.28 -56.05
CA LEU A 294 0.99 -38.62 -56.73
C LEU A 294 1.20 -40.14 -56.78
N VAL A 295 0.90 -40.86 -55.70
CA VAL A 295 0.95 -42.34 -55.66
C VAL A 295 -0.03 -42.93 -56.67
N SER A 296 -1.25 -42.39 -56.80
CA SER A 296 -2.21 -42.83 -57.83
C SER A 296 -1.68 -42.59 -59.24
N ILE A 297 -1.10 -41.42 -59.52
CA ILE A 297 -0.52 -41.09 -60.84
C ILE A 297 0.66 -42.02 -61.14
N ALA A 298 1.55 -42.24 -60.18
CA ALA A 298 2.68 -43.16 -60.33
C ALA A 298 2.20 -44.58 -60.63
N GLY A 299 1.14 -45.04 -59.97
CA GLY A 299 0.48 -46.32 -60.26
C GLY A 299 -0.01 -46.42 -61.71
N SER A 300 -0.68 -45.38 -62.21
CA SER A 300 -1.11 -45.32 -63.63
C SER A 300 0.07 -45.29 -64.60
N ILE A 301 1.15 -44.57 -64.29
CA ILE A 301 2.36 -44.54 -65.12
C ILE A 301 2.99 -45.93 -65.20
N ILE A 302 3.09 -46.65 -64.08
CA ILE A 302 3.60 -48.03 -64.07
C ILE A 302 2.71 -48.93 -64.96
N GLN A 303 1.39 -48.82 -64.84
CA GLN A 303 0.48 -49.59 -65.70
C GLN A 303 0.65 -49.27 -67.19
N HIS A 304 0.78 -47.99 -67.54
CA HIS A 304 1.06 -47.58 -68.93
C HIS A 304 2.42 -48.08 -69.40
N HIS A 305 3.43 -48.10 -68.52
CA HIS A 305 4.74 -48.64 -68.83
C HIS A 305 4.69 -50.14 -69.11
N ASP A 306 3.98 -50.91 -68.29
CA ASP A 306 3.76 -52.35 -68.51
C ASP A 306 3.02 -52.62 -69.82
N GLN A 307 2.01 -51.81 -70.14
CA GLN A 307 1.29 -51.91 -71.40
C GLN A 307 2.19 -51.56 -72.60
N ALA A 308 3.06 -50.55 -72.48
CA ALA A 308 4.03 -50.20 -73.50
C ALA A 308 5.07 -51.31 -73.70
N ASN A 309 5.51 -51.97 -72.63
CA ASN A 309 6.41 -53.13 -72.70
C ASN A 309 5.74 -54.29 -73.44
N LEU A 310 4.45 -54.57 -73.18
CA LEU A 310 3.71 -55.60 -73.91
C LEU A 310 3.61 -55.28 -75.41
N VAL A 311 3.27 -54.05 -75.78
CA VAL A 311 3.24 -53.61 -77.19
C VAL A 311 4.63 -53.70 -77.83
N HIS A 312 5.68 -53.36 -77.09
CA HIS A 312 7.05 -53.50 -77.56
C HIS A 312 7.41 -54.95 -77.86
N ASP A 313 7.05 -55.89 -76.97
CA ASP A 313 7.26 -57.32 -77.17
C ASP A 313 6.48 -57.84 -78.40
N GLU A 314 5.21 -57.42 -78.57
CA GLU A 314 4.42 -57.75 -79.76
C GLU A 314 5.07 -57.23 -81.05
N LEU A 315 5.56 -55.99 -81.06
CA LEU A 315 6.24 -55.39 -82.20
C LEU A 315 7.52 -56.15 -82.53
N MET A 316 8.29 -56.58 -81.52
CA MET A 316 9.48 -57.40 -81.72
C MET A 316 9.16 -58.73 -82.41
N ILE A 317 8.06 -59.39 -82.02
CA ILE A 317 7.57 -60.61 -82.69
C ILE A 317 7.18 -60.33 -84.14
N TYR A 318 6.47 -59.23 -84.42
CA TYR A 318 6.11 -58.86 -85.79
C TYR A 318 7.33 -58.55 -86.66
N LYS A 319 8.35 -57.90 -86.08
CA LYS A 319 9.61 -57.61 -86.77
C LYS A 319 10.35 -58.89 -87.13
N GLU A 320 10.38 -59.89 -86.24
CA GLU A 320 10.93 -61.21 -86.52
C GLU A 320 10.19 -61.91 -87.67
N LYS A 321 8.85 -61.91 -87.64
CA LYS A 321 8.02 -62.47 -88.72
C LYS A 321 8.25 -61.77 -90.07
N LEU A 322 8.44 -60.45 -90.07
CA LEU A 322 8.77 -59.71 -91.29
C LEU A 322 10.13 -60.12 -91.85
N CYS A 323 11.15 -60.30 -90.99
CA CYS A 323 12.46 -60.82 -91.42
C CYS A 323 12.34 -62.23 -92.03
N GLU A 324 11.55 -63.12 -91.42
CA GLU A 324 11.26 -64.45 -91.96
C GLU A 324 10.57 -64.38 -93.33
N GLN A 325 9.57 -63.50 -93.47
CA GLN A 325 8.84 -63.31 -94.72
C GLN A 325 9.74 -62.70 -95.82
N GLU A 326 10.62 -61.76 -95.49
CA GLU A 326 11.63 -61.23 -96.41
C GLU A 326 12.59 -62.32 -96.91
N LEU A 327 13.03 -63.23 -96.04
CA LEU A 327 13.85 -64.38 -96.42
C LEU A 327 13.13 -65.30 -97.40
N LEU A 328 11.86 -65.63 -97.15
CA LEU A 328 11.04 -66.44 -98.07
C LEU A 328 10.83 -65.76 -99.44
N ILE A 329 10.64 -64.44 -99.45
CA ILE A 329 10.56 -63.66 -100.69
C ILE A 329 11.88 -63.72 -101.47
N LEU A 330 13.03 -63.60 -100.78
CA LEU A 330 14.34 -63.72 -101.42
C LEU A 330 14.57 -65.12 -102.01
N GLU A 331 14.16 -66.17 -101.30
CA GLU A 331 14.25 -67.56 -101.76
C GLU A 331 13.39 -67.79 -103.01
N SER A 332 12.10 -67.46 -102.95
CA SER A 332 11.17 -67.58 -104.08
C SER A 332 11.60 -66.74 -105.30
N LYS A 333 12.19 -65.56 -105.09
CA LYS A 333 12.80 -64.76 -106.16
C LYS A 333 14.00 -65.47 -106.78
N GLY A 334 14.82 -66.14 -105.97
CA GLY A 334 15.91 -67.00 -106.42
C GLY A 334 15.40 -68.16 -107.29
N GLU A 335 14.35 -68.85 -106.83
CA GLU A 335 13.69 -69.92 -107.57
C GLU A 335 13.09 -69.42 -108.90
N TYR A 336 12.36 -68.31 -108.88
CA TYR A 336 11.82 -67.66 -110.07
C TYR A 336 12.92 -67.33 -111.08
N ASN A 337 14.05 -66.78 -110.63
CA ASN A 337 15.18 -66.47 -111.49
C ASN A 337 15.80 -67.74 -112.10
N SER A 338 15.87 -68.83 -111.34
CA SER A 338 16.28 -70.14 -111.87
C SER A 338 15.29 -70.68 -112.89
N MET A 339 13.98 -70.64 -112.60
CA MET A 339 12.92 -71.06 -113.53
C MET A 339 12.97 -70.25 -114.84
N LYS A 340 13.16 -68.93 -114.72
CA LYS A 340 13.34 -68.03 -115.86
C LYS A 340 14.55 -68.44 -116.72
N ARG A 341 15.67 -68.82 -116.09
CA ARG A 341 16.86 -69.33 -116.79
C ARG A 341 16.57 -70.64 -117.53
N CYS A 342 15.95 -71.61 -116.86
CA CYS A 342 15.54 -72.89 -117.46
C CYS A 342 14.60 -72.68 -118.65
N LEU A 343 13.66 -71.74 -118.56
CA LEU A 343 12.76 -71.41 -119.66
C LEU A 343 13.53 -70.83 -120.86
N TYR A 344 14.47 -69.90 -120.63
CA TYR A 344 15.33 -69.37 -121.70
C TYR A 344 16.14 -70.48 -122.36
N GLU A 345 16.72 -71.39 -121.58
CA GLU A 345 17.45 -72.55 -122.10
C GLU A 345 16.53 -73.45 -122.93
N ALA A 346 15.33 -73.76 -122.43
CA ALA A 346 14.34 -74.55 -123.17
C ALA A 346 13.90 -73.87 -124.47
N MET A 347 13.67 -72.55 -124.45
CA MET A 347 13.36 -71.77 -125.65
C MET A 347 14.49 -71.83 -126.69
N GLN A 348 15.75 -71.76 -126.25
CA GLN A 348 16.90 -71.93 -127.13
C GLN A 348 16.95 -73.34 -127.73
N GLN A 349 16.68 -74.38 -126.94
CA GLN A 349 16.62 -75.75 -127.44
C GLN A 349 15.48 -75.96 -128.44
N ILE A 350 14.31 -75.37 -128.19
CA ILE A 350 13.18 -75.39 -129.14
C ILE A 350 13.56 -74.68 -130.44
N GLN A 351 14.23 -73.53 -130.36
CA GLN A 351 14.69 -72.81 -131.55
C GLN A 351 15.69 -73.64 -132.35
N LYS A 352 16.62 -74.32 -131.68
CA LYS A 352 17.57 -75.25 -132.32
C LYS A 352 16.85 -76.45 -132.96
N ALA A 353 15.86 -77.03 -132.30
CA ALA A 353 15.02 -78.10 -132.87
C ALA A 353 14.22 -77.61 -134.08
N LYS A 354 13.75 -76.36 -134.06
CA LYS A 354 13.06 -75.71 -135.18
C LYS A 354 13.98 -75.52 -136.38
N GLU A 355 15.23 -75.12 -136.18
CA GLU A 355 16.25 -75.04 -137.22
C GLU A 355 16.65 -76.42 -137.77
N GLN A 356 16.75 -77.43 -136.90
CA GLN A 356 16.95 -78.82 -137.30
C GLN A 356 15.80 -79.35 -138.15
N ASN A 357 14.54 -79.10 -137.76
CA ASN A 357 13.36 -79.45 -138.55
C ASN A 357 13.37 -78.72 -139.90
N ALA A 358 13.75 -77.44 -139.95
CA ALA A 358 13.90 -76.71 -141.21
C ALA A 358 15.01 -77.30 -142.11
N SER A 359 16.09 -77.83 -141.53
CA SER A 359 17.14 -78.53 -142.28
C SER A 359 16.66 -79.89 -142.82
N LEU A 360 15.88 -80.63 -142.04
CA LEU A 360 15.25 -81.89 -142.46
C LEU A 360 14.22 -81.66 -143.58
N ASP A 361 13.44 -80.59 -143.50
CA ASP A 361 12.53 -80.15 -144.57
C ASP A 361 13.25 -79.71 -145.85
N ALA A 362 14.51 -79.25 -145.75
CA ALA A 362 15.35 -78.96 -146.91
C ALA A 362 15.89 -80.25 -147.56
N THR A 363 16.28 -81.26 -146.77
CA THR A 363 16.71 -82.58 -147.26
C THR A 363 15.57 -83.33 -147.96
N ILE A 364 14.34 -83.23 -147.45
CA ILE A 364 13.13 -83.77 -148.11
C ILE A 364 12.87 -83.06 -149.46
N ARG A 365 13.28 -81.79 -149.58
CA ARG A 365 13.14 -81.01 -150.82
C ARG A 365 14.19 -81.37 -151.88
N GLU A 366 15.42 -81.72 -151.48
CA GLU A 366 16.48 -82.14 -152.42
C GLU A 366 16.30 -83.55 -152.99
N MET A 367 15.70 -84.49 -152.24
CA MET A 367 15.49 -85.87 -152.72
C MET A 367 14.36 -86.02 -153.76
N LYS A 368 13.86 -84.93 -154.37
CA LYS A 368 12.67 -84.92 -155.25
C LYS A 368 12.93 -84.57 -156.74
N LYS A 369 14.15 -84.73 -157.27
CA LYS A 369 14.41 -84.60 -158.73
C LYS A 369 15.27 -85.73 -159.33
N THR A 370 14.65 -86.46 -160.27
CA THR A 370 15.14 -87.47 -161.25
C THR A 370 14.94 -88.97 -160.89
N PRO A 371 14.55 -89.82 -161.87
CA PRO A 371 13.53 -90.85 -161.65
C PRO A 371 14.00 -92.30 -161.85
N GLY A 372 13.35 -93.24 -161.16
CA GLY A 372 13.48 -94.68 -161.42
C GLY A 372 13.03 -95.58 -160.26
N GLN A 373 11.76 -96.00 -160.31
CA GLN A 373 11.15 -97.23 -159.74
C GLN A 373 11.33 -97.64 -158.26
N SER A 374 10.15 -97.82 -157.65
CA SER A 374 9.73 -98.96 -156.80
C SER A 374 9.81 -98.84 -155.27
N ILE A 375 8.66 -99.17 -154.66
CA ILE A 375 8.38 -99.57 -153.26
C ILE A 375 8.32 -98.44 -152.21
N GLY A 376 7.20 -98.41 -151.48
CA GLY A 376 7.23 -98.09 -150.04
C GLY A 376 6.37 -96.92 -149.56
N SER A 377 5.11 -97.23 -149.25
CA SER A 377 4.38 -96.87 -148.02
C SER A 377 4.25 -95.40 -147.54
N HIS A 378 2.97 -95.07 -147.31
CA HIS A 378 2.41 -94.43 -146.12
C HIS A 378 2.36 -92.89 -145.98
N TRP A 379 1.11 -92.45 -145.74
CA TRP A 379 0.58 -91.18 -145.21
C TRP A 379 0.40 -89.99 -146.15
N GLY A 380 -0.85 -89.53 -146.19
CA GLY A 380 -1.20 -88.13 -146.47
C GLY A 380 -2.42 -87.93 -147.36
N GLN A 381 -3.61 -87.88 -146.76
CA GLN A 381 -4.71 -86.95 -147.08
C GLN A 381 -5.51 -86.84 -145.76
N THR A 382 -5.34 -85.81 -144.93
CA THR A 382 -5.78 -84.42 -145.11
C THR A 382 -7.30 -84.31 -145.13
N GLY A 383 -7.84 -83.69 -144.08
CA GLY A 383 -9.06 -82.89 -144.19
C GLY A 383 -10.24 -83.35 -143.35
N GLU A 384 -10.11 -83.33 -142.03
CA GLU A 384 -11.25 -82.97 -141.20
C GLU A 384 -10.75 -82.09 -140.04
N PHE A 385 -11.07 -80.79 -140.14
CA PHE A 385 -10.84 -79.81 -139.10
C PHE A 385 -11.72 -80.21 -137.91
N ASP A 386 -11.10 -80.82 -136.91
CA ASP A 386 -11.77 -81.36 -135.74
C ASP A 386 -12.33 -80.20 -134.89
N LEU A 387 -13.65 -79.97 -135.02
CA LEU A 387 -14.43 -79.02 -134.23
C LEU A 387 -14.23 -79.22 -132.71
N THR A 388 -13.78 -80.40 -132.26
CA THR A 388 -13.57 -80.69 -130.83
C THR A 388 -12.38 -79.95 -130.22
N SER A 389 -11.40 -79.52 -131.02
CA SER A 389 -10.25 -78.74 -130.52
C SER A 389 -10.59 -77.25 -130.37
N MET A 390 -11.48 -76.73 -131.22
CA MET A 390 -12.02 -75.37 -131.09
C MET A 390 -13.05 -75.29 -129.94
N GLU A 391 -13.83 -76.33 -129.71
CA GLU A 391 -14.77 -76.40 -128.58
C GLU A 391 -14.06 -76.59 -127.23
N LYS A 392 -12.95 -77.35 -127.18
CA LYS A 392 -12.08 -77.41 -125.99
C LYS A 392 -11.42 -76.07 -125.69
N LEU A 393 -10.92 -75.35 -126.70
CA LEU A 393 -10.36 -74.02 -126.48
C LEU A 393 -11.45 -73.02 -126.03
N SER A 394 -12.63 -73.05 -126.65
CA SER A 394 -13.78 -72.22 -126.27
C SER A 394 -14.19 -72.50 -124.83
N LYS A 395 -14.22 -73.77 -124.41
CA LYS A 395 -14.56 -74.15 -123.03
C LYS A 395 -13.48 -73.73 -122.04
N THR A 396 -12.19 -73.85 -122.38
CA THR A 396 -11.10 -73.34 -121.52
C THR A 396 -11.07 -71.81 -121.45
N CYS A 397 -11.50 -71.10 -122.51
CA CYS A 397 -11.58 -69.64 -122.52
C CYS A 397 -12.77 -69.16 -121.68
N SER A 398 -13.94 -69.80 -121.78
CA SER A 398 -15.09 -69.53 -120.92
C SER A 398 -14.87 -69.92 -119.45
N ASP A 399 -14.14 -71.01 -119.17
CA ASP A 399 -13.74 -71.38 -117.81
C ASP A 399 -12.73 -70.38 -117.22
N PHE A 400 -11.84 -69.83 -118.06
CA PHE A 400 -10.90 -68.80 -117.64
C PHE A 400 -11.60 -67.47 -117.35
N GLU A 401 -12.53 -67.03 -118.22
CA GLU A 401 -13.38 -65.86 -117.95
C GLU A 401 -14.22 -66.06 -116.69
N SER A 402 -14.83 -67.23 -116.49
CA SER A 402 -15.63 -67.52 -115.29
C SER A 402 -14.78 -67.49 -114.03
N ARG A 403 -13.56 -68.06 -114.05
CA ARG A 403 -12.61 -67.97 -112.94
C ARG A 403 -12.15 -66.54 -112.69
N LEU A 404 -11.95 -65.73 -113.74
CA LEU A 404 -11.52 -64.34 -113.59
C LEU A 404 -12.63 -63.49 -112.98
N VAL A 405 -13.88 -63.66 -113.42
CA VAL A 405 -15.04 -62.99 -112.83
C VAL A 405 -15.23 -63.42 -111.37
N GLU A 406 -15.03 -64.70 -111.04
CA GLU A 406 -15.14 -65.18 -109.66
C GLU A 406 -14.02 -64.66 -108.73
N THR A 407 -12.78 -64.56 -109.20
CA THR A 407 -11.68 -64.01 -108.40
C THR A 407 -11.82 -62.50 -108.26
N MET A 408 -12.29 -61.81 -109.30
CA MET A 408 -12.55 -60.38 -109.26
C MET A 408 -13.72 -60.06 -108.32
N LYS A 409 -14.81 -60.85 -108.34
CA LYS A 409 -15.93 -60.72 -107.39
C LYS A 409 -15.52 -61.05 -105.95
N ARG A 410 -14.70 -62.08 -105.71
CA ARG A 410 -14.14 -62.36 -104.37
C ARG A 410 -13.27 -61.23 -103.87
N ASN A 411 -12.43 -60.65 -104.74
CA ASN A 411 -11.58 -59.53 -104.36
C ASN A 411 -12.39 -58.26 -104.10
N GLU A 412 -13.44 -58.00 -104.87
CA GLU A 412 -14.38 -56.90 -104.64
C GLU A 412 -15.09 -57.06 -103.29
N THR A 413 -15.65 -58.24 -103.01
CA THR A 413 -16.31 -58.52 -101.73
C THR A 413 -15.34 -58.36 -100.56
N ARG A 414 -14.12 -58.89 -100.70
CA ARG A 414 -13.08 -58.82 -99.66
C ARG A 414 -12.55 -57.40 -99.45
N CYS A 415 -12.48 -56.57 -100.49
CA CYS A 415 -12.14 -55.15 -100.35
C CYS A 415 -13.28 -54.38 -99.69
N VAL A 416 -14.53 -54.65 -100.05
CA VAL A 416 -15.71 -54.03 -99.43
C VAL A 416 -15.81 -54.40 -97.94
N ASP A 417 -15.52 -55.65 -97.58
CA ASP A 417 -15.54 -56.10 -96.18
C ASP A 417 -14.41 -55.45 -95.36
N VAL A 418 -13.17 -55.41 -95.87
CA VAL A 418 -12.04 -54.76 -95.18
C VAL A 418 -12.25 -53.25 -95.04
N LEU A 419 -12.77 -52.59 -96.08
CA LEU A 419 -13.15 -51.17 -96.01
C LEU A 419 -14.33 -50.94 -95.06
N GLY A 420 -15.29 -51.87 -95.00
CA GLY A 420 -16.40 -51.84 -94.05
C GLY A 420 -15.91 -51.91 -92.62
N ASP A 421 -15.03 -52.87 -92.31
CA ASP A 421 -14.43 -53.03 -90.99
C ASP A 421 -13.57 -51.81 -90.58
N GLU A 422 -12.81 -51.23 -91.52
CA GLU A 422 -12.06 -49.98 -91.27
C GLU A 422 -13.01 -48.79 -91.03
N VAL A 423 -14.11 -48.68 -91.77
CA VAL A 423 -15.11 -47.63 -91.56
C VAL A 423 -15.80 -47.81 -90.22
N ASP A 424 -16.18 -49.03 -89.83
CA ASP A 424 -16.84 -49.32 -88.56
C ASP A 424 -15.92 -49.07 -87.36
N THR A 425 -14.64 -49.41 -87.47
CA THR A 425 -13.64 -49.09 -86.43
C THR A 425 -13.42 -47.58 -86.30
N LEU A 426 -13.34 -46.85 -87.41
CA LEU A 426 -13.25 -45.39 -87.40
C LEU A 426 -14.52 -44.73 -86.81
N LEU A 427 -15.72 -45.22 -87.13
CA LEU A 427 -16.97 -44.77 -86.53
C LEU A 427 -16.99 -45.04 -85.01
N SER A 428 -16.51 -46.20 -84.57
CA SER A 428 -16.41 -46.55 -83.15
C SER A 428 -15.48 -45.61 -82.38
N VAL A 429 -14.31 -45.28 -82.96
CA VAL A 429 -13.36 -44.32 -82.37
C VAL A 429 -13.97 -42.92 -82.31
N LEU A 430 -14.61 -42.46 -83.39
CA LEU A 430 -15.26 -41.15 -83.43
C LEU A 430 -16.40 -41.05 -82.40
N GLY A 431 -17.18 -42.11 -82.20
CA GLY A 431 -18.21 -42.19 -81.17
C GLY A 431 -17.64 -42.09 -79.75
N LYS A 432 -16.50 -42.72 -79.47
CA LYS A 432 -15.82 -42.61 -78.17
C LYS A 432 -15.28 -41.19 -77.92
N ILE A 433 -14.71 -40.55 -78.95
CA ILE A 433 -14.26 -39.16 -78.88
C ILE A 433 -15.43 -38.22 -78.61
N TYR A 434 -16.58 -38.44 -79.27
CA TYR A 434 -17.80 -37.67 -79.02
C TYR A 434 -18.25 -37.76 -77.56
N ILE A 435 -18.35 -38.99 -77.01
CA ILE A 435 -18.74 -39.20 -75.62
C ILE A 435 -17.75 -38.52 -74.67
N ALA A 436 -16.44 -38.62 -74.94
CA ALA A 436 -15.43 -37.98 -74.12
C ALA A 436 -15.51 -36.43 -74.18
N LEU A 437 -15.75 -35.84 -75.35
CA LEU A 437 -15.90 -34.39 -75.50
C LEU A 437 -17.15 -33.86 -74.78
N ASP A 438 -18.27 -34.57 -74.85
CA ASP A 438 -19.51 -34.21 -74.15
C ASP A 438 -19.36 -34.33 -72.61
N HIS A 439 -18.66 -35.37 -72.13
CA HIS A 439 -18.49 -35.64 -70.70
C HIS A 439 -17.42 -34.77 -70.04
N TYR A 440 -16.29 -34.52 -70.70
CA TYR A 440 -15.11 -33.91 -70.10
C TYR A 440 -14.89 -32.43 -70.47
N SER A 441 -15.70 -31.84 -71.37
CA SER A 441 -15.56 -30.43 -71.75
C SER A 441 -16.86 -29.62 -71.58
N PRO A 442 -17.21 -29.23 -70.33
CA PRO A 442 -18.38 -28.39 -70.05
C PRO A 442 -18.34 -27.04 -70.78
N VAL A 443 -17.15 -26.57 -71.15
CA VAL A 443 -16.91 -25.31 -71.87
C VAL A 443 -17.58 -25.31 -73.25
N LEU A 444 -17.71 -26.46 -73.91
CA LEU A 444 -18.32 -26.56 -75.24
C LEU A 444 -19.83 -26.24 -75.22
N LYS A 445 -20.50 -26.36 -74.06
CA LYS A 445 -21.91 -25.98 -73.89
C LYS A 445 -22.17 -24.48 -74.03
N HIS A 446 -21.13 -23.65 -73.97
CA HIS A 446 -21.22 -22.20 -74.15
C HIS A 446 -21.08 -21.74 -75.61
N TYR A 447 -20.87 -22.66 -76.56
CA TYR A 447 -20.78 -22.37 -77.99
C TYR A 447 -21.89 -23.09 -78.77
N PRO A 448 -23.01 -22.41 -79.07
CA PRO A 448 -24.20 -23.04 -79.67
C PRO A 448 -23.91 -23.73 -81.01
N GLY A 449 -23.15 -23.09 -81.90
CA GLY A 449 -22.82 -23.66 -83.22
C GLY A 449 -21.96 -24.92 -83.15
N VAL A 450 -21.11 -25.06 -82.12
CA VAL A 450 -20.31 -26.28 -81.92
C VAL A 450 -21.20 -27.41 -81.39
N THR A 451 -22.17 -27.09 -80.53
CA THR A 451 -23.14 -28.05 -80.00
C THR A 451 -24.07 -28.57 -81.10
N GLU A 452 -24.54 -27.71 -82.00
CA GLU A 452 -25.38 -28.10 -83.14
C GLU A 452 -24.66 -29.05 -84.10
N ILE A 453 -23.39 -28.77 -84.43
CA ILE A 453 -22.55 -29.65 -85.25
C ILE A 453 -22.33 -30.99 -84.55
N LEU A 454 -22.05 -30.98 -83.24
CA LEU A 454 -21.88 -32.19 -82.44
C LEU A 454 -23.15 -33.05 -82.41
N MET A 455 -24.33 -32.46 -82.26
CA MET A 455 -25.60 -33.18 -82.36
C MET A 455 -25.85 -33.75 -83.76
N LEU A 456 -25.46 -33.03 -84.81
CA LEU A 456 -25.55 -33.52 -86.20
C LEU A 456 -24.66 -34.75 -86.40
N VAL A 457 -23.42 -34.70 -85.90
CA VAL A 457 -22.47 -35.83 -85.91
C VAL A 457 -23.05 -37.01 -85.12
N GLN A 458 -23.68 -36.78 -83.97
CA GLN A 458 -24.32 -37.83 -83.19
C GLN A 458 -25.48 -38.51 -83.93
N LYS A 459 -26.29 -37.75 -84.67
CA LYS A 459 -27.38 -38.32 -85.51
C LYS A 459 -26.83 -39.19 -86.64
N VAL A 460 -25.80 -38.71 -87.34
CA VAL A 460 -25.13 -39.47 -88.41
C VAL A 460 -24.51 -40.75 -87.86
N LEU A 461 -23.86 -40.69 -86.70
CA LEU A 461 -23.28 -41.87 -86.03
C LEU A 461 -24.34 -42.89 -85.58
N LYS A 462 -25.57 -42.46 -85.33
CA LYS A 462 -26.70 -43.35 -85.00
C LYS A 462 -27.44 -43.87 -86.24
N GLY A 463 -27.03 -43.48 -87.44
CA GLY A 463 -27.69 -43.86 -88.70
C GLY A 463 -29.04 -43.16 -88.92
N GLU A 464 -29.32 -42.07 -88.20
CA GLU A 464 -30.53 -41.27 -88.37
C GLU A 464 -30.34 -40.32 -89.57
N SER A 465 -31.34 -40.18 -90.45
CA SER A 465 -31.25 -39.25 -91.59
C SER A 465 -31.14 -37.81 -91.10
N VAL A 466 -30.14 -37.08 -91.60
CA VAL A 466 -29.83 -35.68 -91.24
C VAL A 466 -30.98 -34.73 -91.56
#